data_AF-A0A3R7D3Y0-F1
#
_entry.id   AF-A0A3R7D3Y0-F1
#
_cell.length_a   1.000
_cell.length_b   1.000
_cell.length_c   1.000
_cell.angle_alpha   90.00
_cell.angle_beta   90.00
_cell.angle_gamma   90.00
#
_symmetry.space_group_name_H-M   'P 1'
#
loop_
_entity.id
_entity.type
_entity.pdbx_description
1 polymer ?
#
loop_
_entity_poly.entity_id
_entity_poly.type
_entity_poly.pdbx_seq_one_letter_code
_entity_poly.pdbx_strand_id
1 'polypeptide(L)' 'DYARNGASLFQIGSALVTQGHGIFKRIKEDLKEYIRNNGYKNVGELVGEAHRR' A
#
# COMPACT_ATOMS: atom_id res chain seq x y z
N ASP A 1 -3.73 -2.81 4.28
CA ASP A 1 -3.62 -3.98 5.19
C ASP A 1 -2.26 -4.65 5.21
N TYR A 2 -1.70 -5.13 4.09
CA TYR A 2 -0.39 -5.79 4.10
C TYR A 2 0.71 -5.01 4.83
N ALA A 3 0.82 -3.69 4.58
CA ALA A 3 1.74 -2.82 5.31
C ALA A 3 1.49 -2.85 6.82
N ARG A 4 0.25 -2.59 7.24
CA ARG A 4 -0.19 -2.59 8.64
C ARG A 4 0.13 -3.89 9.37
N ASN A 5 0.09 -5.01 8.66
CA ASN A 5 0.41 -6.35 9.17
C ASN A 5 1.90 -6.72 9.05
N GLY A 6 2.78 -5.77 8.71
CA GLY A 6 4.24 -5.94 8.81
C GLY A 6 4.98 -6.13 7.49
N ALA A 7 4.30 -6.19 6.35
CA ALA A 7 5.00 -6.32 5.07
C ALA A 7 5.52 -4.97 4.57
N SER A 8 6.80 -4.91 4.22
CA SER A 8 7.46 -3.69 3.72
C SER A 8 7.39 -3.54 2.20
N LEU A 9 7.09 -4.63 1.49
CA LEU A 9 6.99 -4.69 0.04
C LEU A 9 5.86 -5.66 -0.37
N PHE A 10 5.19 -5.36 -1.48
CA PHE A 10 4.11 -6.18 -2.04
C PHE A 10 4.28 -6.30 -3.55
N GLN A 11 3.83 -7.43 -4.10
CA GLN A 11 3.89 -7.71 -5.54
C GLN A 11 2.48 -7.77 -6.13
N ILE A 12 2.38 -7.47 -7.43
CA ILE A 12 1.13 -7.49 -8.17
C ILE A 12 1.30 -8.45 -9.35
N GLY A 13 0.56 -9.56 -9.33
CA GLY A 13 0.56 -10.58 -10.38
C GLY A 13 -0.76 -10.57 -11.16
N SER A 14 -1.80 -11.17 -10.58
CA SER A 14 -3.08 -11.37 -11.26
C SER A 14 -3.73 -10.06 -11.76
N ALA A 15 -3.64 -8.99 -10.97
CA ALA A 15 -4.24 -7.71 -11.35
C ALA A 15 -3.54 -7.05 -12.56
N LEU A 16 -2.26 -7.37 -12.83
CA LEU A 16 -1.58 -6.91 -14.05
C LEU A 16 -2.23 -7.50 -15.31
N VAL A 17 -2.63 -8.78 -15.25
CA VAL A 17 -3.27 -9.45 -16.40
C VAL A 17 -4.67 -8.90 -16.62
N THR A 18 -5.45 -8.71 -15.56
CA THR A 18 -6.86 -8.30 -15.69
C THR A 18 -7.07 -6.80 -15.85
N GLN A 19 -6.17 -5.97 -15.32
CA GLN A 19 -6.30 -4.50 -15.33
C GLN A 19 -5.23 -3.77 -16.15
N GLY A 20 -4.25 -4.52 -16.68
CA GLY A 20 -3.14 -3.97 -17.47
C GLY A 20 -2.18 -3.10 -16.66
N HIS A 21 -1.22 -2.49 -17.37
CA HIS A 21 -0.14 -1.70 -16.77
C HIS A 21 -0.60 -0.49 -15.93
N GLY A 22 -1.83 0.00 -16.15
CA GLY A 22 -2.40 1.12 -15.40
C GLY A 22 -2.57 0.84 -13.90
N ILE A 23 -2.61 -0.45 -13.51
CA ILE A 23 -2.78 -0.87 -12.13
C ILE A 23 -1.70 -0.30 -11.19
N PHE A 24 -0.46 -0.19 -11.67
CA PHE A 24 0.65 0.32 -10.87
C PHE A 24 0.48 1.80 -10.56
N LYS A 25 -0.04 2.60 -11.51
CA LYS A 25 -0.30 4.02 -11.28
C LYS A 25 -1.42 4.19 -10.25
N ARG A 26 -2.53 3.48 -10.45
CA ARG A 26 -3.69 3.51 -9.56
C ARG A 26 -3.33 3.13 -8.12
N ILE A 27 -2.66 1.99 -7.91
CA ILE A 27 -2.27 1.56 -6.56
C ILE A 27 -1.33 2.58 -5.89
N LYS A 28 -0.41 3.19 -6.63
CA LYS A 28 0.46 4.24 -6.08
C LYS A 28 -0.32 5.49 -5.67
N GLU A 29 -1.32 5.89 -6.43
CA GLU A 29 -2.16 7.05 -6.14
C GLU A 29 -3.07 6.78 -4.94
N ASP A 30 -3.77 5.64 -4.96
CA ASP A 30 -4.65 5.17 -3.87
C ASP A 30 -3.86 5.04 -2.55
N LEU A 31 -2.64 4.48 -2.59
CA LEU A 31 -1.78 4.36 -1.40
C LEU A 31 -1.33 5.73 -0.87
N LYS A 32 -0.96 6.66 -1.77
CA LYS A 32 -0.58 8.03 -1.36
C LYS A 32 -1.75 8.76 -0.71
N GLU A 33 -2.95 8.60 -1.26
CA GLU A 33 -4.16 9.19 -0.70
C GLU A 33 -4.48 8.58 0.66
N TYR A 34 -4.42 7.25 0.79
CA TYR A 34 -4.60 6.57 2.06
C TYR A 34 -3.61 7.08 3.13
N ILE A 35 -2.32 7.21 2.80
CA ILE A 35 -1.29 7.74 3.69
C ILE A 35 -1.66 9.14 4.19
N ARG A 36 -2.01 10.06 3.27
CA ARG A 36 -2.39 11.44 3.62
C ARG A 36 -3.66 11.49 4.48
N ASN A 37 -4.70 10.77 4.08
CA ASN A 37 -6.01 10.83 4.73
C ASN A 37 -5.98 10.25 6.15
N ASN A 38 -5.02 9.38 6.46
CA ASN A 38 -4.84 8.79 7.78
C ASN A 38 -3.70 9.44 8.59
N GLY A 39 -3.15 10.56 8.14
CA GLY A 39 -2.15 11.34 8.90
C GLY A 39 -0.75 10.72 8.95
N TYR A 40 -0.46 9.73 8.10
CA TYR A 40 0.88 9.15 8.00
C TYR A 40 1.77 10.03 7.10
N LYS A 41 3.05 10.12 7.44
CA LYS A 41 4.06 10.85 6.64
C LYS A 41 4.60 10.02 5.48
N ASN A 42 4.68 8.71 5.67
CA ASN A 42 5.24 7.78 4.70
C ASN A 42 4.71 6.36 4.91
N VAL A 43 4.96 5.47 3.95
CA VAL A 43 4.53 4.07 4.03
C VAL A 43 5.22 3.28 5.15
N GLY A 44 6.41 3.68 5.58
CA GLY A 44 7.15 3.03 6.67
C GLY A 44 6.41 3.13 8.00
N GLU A 45 5.69 4.23 8.24
CA GLU A 45 4.82 4.38 9.41
C GLU A 45 3.64 3.40 9.39
N LEU A 46 3.25 2.87 8.23
CA LEU A 46 2.23 1.81 8.16
C LEU A 46 2.80 0.44 8.51
N VAL A 47 4.09 0.20 8.27
CA VAL A 47 4.67 -1.16 8.38
C VAL A 47 4.57 -1.66 9.82
N GLY A 48 3.79 -2.73 10.05
CA GLY A 48 3.63 -3.37 11.36
C GLY A 48 2.79 -2.57 12.36
N GLU A 49 2.08 -1.54 11.91
CA GLU A 49 1.23 -0.70 12.76
C GLU A 49 0.23 -1.48 13.61
N ALA A 50 -0.38 -2.53 13.05
CA ALA A 50 -1.35 -3.36 13.76
C ALA A 50 -0.75 -4.13 14.94
N HIS A 51 0.58 -4.26 15.00
CA HIS A 51 1.31 -5.01 16.03
C HIS A 51 2.03 -4.12 17.04
N ARG A 52 2.05 -2.79 16.83
CA ARG A 52 2.64 -1.84 17.78
C ARG A 52 1.64 -1.57 18.90
N ARG A 53 1.79 -2.32 19.99
CA ARG A 53 1.23 -2.01 21.32
C ARG A 53 2.24 -1.23 22.13
#